data_AF-A0A7J2QYS6-F1
#
_entry.id   AF-A0A7J2QYS6-F1
#
_cell.length_a   1.000
_cell.length_b   1.000
_cell.length_c   1.000
_cell.angle_alpha   90.00
_cell.angle_beta   90.00
_cell.angle_gamma   90.00
#
_symmetry.space_group_name_H-M   'P 1'
#
loop_
_entity.id
_entity.type
_entity.pdbx_description
1 polymer ?
#
loop_
_entity_poly.entity_id
_entity_poly.type
_entity_poly.pdbx_seq_one_letter_code
_entity_poly.pdbx_strand_id
1 'polypeptide(L)' 'MINPYENSIKNYVSIMLIQIKALKIKDESEDPFTYTSGNKGPIYVDNRKIISYPIFKNVIASFFAHIL' A
#
# COMPACT_ATOMS: atom_id res chain seq x y z
N MET A 1 12.12 -7.03 18.39
CA MET A 1 10.67 -7.09 18.72
C MET A 1 10.02 -5.92 18.04
N ILE A 2 8.96 -6.13 17.24
CA ILE A 2 8.31 -5.03 16.50
C ILE A 2 7.48 -4.20 17.48
N ASN A 3 7.66 -2.88 17.48
CA ASN A 3 6.92 -1.95 18.33
C ASN A 3 5.41 -2.03 18.00
N PRO A 4 4.51 -2.22 18.99
CA PRO A 4 3.05 -2.26 18.76
C PRO A 4 2.51 -1.05 17.99
N TYR A 5 3.13 0.13 18.16
CA TYR A 5 2.79 1.34 17.44
C TYR A 5 3.14 1.29 15.95
N GLU A 6 4.24 0.65 15.56
CA GLU A 6 4.57 0.49 14.15
C GLU A 6 3.58 -0.45 13.43
N ASN A 7 3.08 -1.47 14.13
CA ASN A 7 2.07 -2.36 13.58
C ASN A 7 0.74 -1.64 13.31
N SER A 8 0.35 -0.70 14.17
CA SER A 8 -0.85 0.10 13.93
C SER A 8 -0.69 1.01 12.71
N ILE A 9 0.48 1.63 12.54
CA ILE A 9 0.80 2.43 11.33
C ILE A 9 0.73 1.56 10.08
N LYS A 10 1.37 0.38 10.07
CA LYS A 10 1.35 -0.54 8.92
C LYS A 10 -0.07 -0.93 8.51
N ASN A 11 -0.91 -1.28 9.48
CA ASN A 11 -2.30 -1.64 9.22
C ASN A 11 -3.10 -0.45 8.66
N TYR A 12 -2.94 0.73 9.26
CA TYR A 12 -3.64 1.94 8.83
C TYR A 12 -3.28 2.33 7.39
N VAL A 13 -1.99 2.36 7.06
CA VAL A 13 -1.51 2.65 5.70
C VAL A 13 -2.01 1.59 4.71
N SER A 14 -2.02 0.31 5.07
CA SER A 14 -2.52 -0.76 4.19
C SER A 14 -3.99 -0.56 3.82
N ILE A 15 -4.84 -0.25 4.81
CA ILE A 15 -6.26 0.04 4.59
C ILE A 15 -6.43 1.24 3.66
N MET A 16 -5.69 2.33 3.90
CA MET A 16 -5.71 3.52 3.06
C MET A 16 -5.38 3.22 1.59
N LEU A 17 -4.33 2.43 1.34
CA LEU A 17 -3.89 2.08 -0.01
C LEU A 17 -4.93 1.22 -0.75
N ILE A 18 -5.62 0.33 -0.05
CA ILE A 18 -6.72 -0.47 -0.61
C ILE A 18 -7.91 0.44 -0.95
N GLN A 19 -8.30 1.35 -0.05
CA GLN A 19 -9.43 2.28 -0.27
C GLN A 19 -9.26 3.11 -1.54
N ILE A 20 -8.05 3.63 -1.79
CA ILE A 20 -7.77 4.42 -3.00
C ILE A 20 -7.43 3.55 -4.22
N LYS A 21 -7.49 2.21 -4.11
CA LYS A 21 -7.09 1.25 -5.14
C LYS A 21 -5.65 1.45 -5.64
N ALA A 22 -4.78 1.93 -4.76
CA ALA A 22 -3.33 1.99 -5.00
C ALA A 22 -2.69 0.62 -4.75
N LEU A 23 -3.21 -0.13 -3.79
CA LEU A 23 -2.92 -1.55 -3.58
C LEU A 23 -4.11 -2.38 -4.08
N LYS A 24 -3.82 -3.36 -4.93
CA LYS A 24 -4.78 -4.37 -5.40
C LYS A 24 -4.22 -5.74 -5.10
N ILE A 25 -5.07 -6.60 -4.58
CA ILE A 25 -4.76 -7.99 -4.25
C ILE A 25 -5.77 -8.82 -5.01
N LYS A 26 -5.26 -9.77 -5.80
CA LYS A 26 -6.04 -10.82 -6.41
C LYS A 26 -5.91 -12.08 -5.58
N ASP A 27 -7.02 -12.76 -5.34
CA ASP A 27 -7.01 -14.05 -4.67
C ASP A 27 -6.66 -15.19 -5.65
N GLU A 28 -6.58 -16.43 -5.13
CA GLU A 28 -6.18 -17.60 -5.92
C GLU A 28 -7.19 -17.98 -7.01
N SER A 29 -8.40 -17.42 -6.97
CA SER A 29 -9.45 -17.67 -7.97
C SER A 29 -9.43 -16.69 -9.14
N GLU A 30 -8.64 -15.61 -9.06
CA GLU A 30 -8.51 -14.59 -10.09
C GLU A 30 -7.18 -14.71 -10.87
N ASP A 31 -7.18 -14.35 -12.16
CA ASP A 31 -5.96 -14.35 -12.97
C ASP A 31 -4.91 -13.36 -12.41
N PRO A 32 -3.68 -13.79 -12.10
CA PRO A 32 -2.66 -12.92 -11.49
C PRO A 32 -2.28 -11.76 -12.42
N PHE A 33 -1.76 -10.69 -11.83
CA PHE A 33 -1.16 -9.61 -12.62
C PHE A 33 0.09 -10.11 -13.32
N THR A 34 0.34 -9.62 -14.53
CA THR A 34 1.59 -9.84 -15.26
C THR A 34 2.45 -8.59 -15.16
N TYR A 35 3.64 -8.73 -14.57
CA TYR A 35 4.60 -7.64 -14.42
C TYR A 35 5.36 -7.40 -15.72
N THR A 36 6.05 -6.26 -15.80
CA THR A 36 6.85 -5.88 -16.98
C THR A 36 7.99 -6.86 -17.28
N SER A 37 8.47 -7.60 -16.28
CA SER A 37 9.45 -8.68 -16.47
C SER A 37 8.85 -9.96 -17.07
N GLY A 38 7.53 -10.02 -17.26
CA GLY A 38 6.79 -11.23 -17.65
C GLY A 38 6.38 -12.13 -16.48
N ASN A 39 6.91 -11.89 -15.28
CA ASN A 39 6.53 -12.65 -14.08
C ASN A 39 5.08 -12.36 -13.69
N LYS A 40 4.40 -13.38 -13.17
CA LYS A 40 3.03 -13.25 -12.65
C LYS A 40 3.03 -13.13 -11.13
N GLY A 41 2.11 -12.37 -10.57
CA GLY A 41 1.93 -12.27 -9.13
C GLY A 41 0.56 -11.75 -8.69
N PRO A 42 0.19 -12.00 -7.42
CA PRO A 42 -1.15 -11.70 -6.92
C PRO A 42 -1.34 -10.23 -6.51
N ILE A 43 -0.26 -9.46 -6.40
CA ILE A 43 -0.29 -8.11 -5.81
C ILE A 43 0.15 -7.08 -6.86
N TYR A 44 -0.59 -5.99 -6.97
CA TYR A 44 -0.19 -4.81 -7.73
C TYR A 44 -0.26 -3.57 -6.83
N VAL A 45 0.82 -2.79 -6.82
CA VAL A 45 0.91 -1.54 -6.05
C VAL A 45 1.36 -0.40 -6.95
N ASP A 46 0.61 0.71 -6.92
CA ASP A 46 1.01 1.98 -7.50
C ASP A 46 0.87 3.12 -6.49
N ASN A 47 1.95 3.37 -5.74
CA ASN A 47 2.00 4.41 -4.73
C ASN A 47 1.99 5.84 -5.31
N ARG A 48 2.24 6.02 -6.62
CA ARG A 48 2.16 7.36 -7.24
C ARG A 48 0.75 7.92 -7.16
N LYS A 49 -0.25 7.04 -7.15
CA LYS A 49 -1.66 7.39 -6.97
C LYS A 49 -1.93 8.16 -5.68
N ILE A 50 -1.13 7.95 -4.62
CA ILE A 50 -1.27 8.65 -3.32
C ILE A 50 -1.16 10.18 -3.51
N ILE A 51 -0.38 10.66 -4.49
CA ILE A 51 -0.19 12.09 -4.76
C ILE A 51 -1.52 12.78 -5.08
N SER A 52 -2.45 12.06 -5.72
CA SER A 52 -3.80 12.55 -6.06
C SER A 52 -4.76 12.63 -4.85
N TYR A 53 -4.34 12.18 -3.67
CA TYR A 53 -5.14 12.18 -2.44
C TYR A 53 -4.40 12.98 -1.34
N PRO A 54 -4.53 14.33 -1.31
CA PRO A 54 -3.72 15.19 -0.43
C PRO A 54 -3.78 14.84 1.05
N ILE A 55 -4.96 14.46 1.57
CA ILE A 55 -5.13 14.03 2.97
C ILE A 55 -4.30 12.77 3.23
N PHE A 56 -4.38 11.79 2.34
CA PHE A 56 -3.69 10.51 2.48
C PHE A 56 -2.17 10.70 2.38
N LYS A 57 -1.73 11.49 1.41
CA LYS A 57 -0.33 11.90 1.24
C LYS A 57 0.23 12.53 2.51
N ASN A 58 -0.49 13.49 3.10
CA ASN A 58 -0.03 14.19 4.30
C ASN A 58 0.08 13.24 5.50
N VAL A 59 -0.90 12.36 5.70
CA VAL A 59 -0.87 11.36 6.78
C VAL A 59 0.34 10.41 6.63
N ILE A 60 0.58 9.89 5.42
CA ILE A 60 1.72 9.01 5.16
C ILE A 60 3.05 9.75 5.37
N ALA A 61 3.15 11.01 4.94
CA ALA A 61 4.34 11.82 5.17
C ALA A 61 4.61 12.05 6.67
N SER A 62 3.57 12.29 7.47
CA SER A 62 3.70 12.42 8.92
C SER A 62 4.18 11.12 9.58
N PHE A 63 3.65 9.96 9.18
CA PHE A 63 4.14 8.66 9.69
C PHE A 63 5.58 8.40 9.26
N PHE A 64 5.95 8.75 8.02
CA PHE A 64 7.31 8.61 7.53
C PHE A 64 8.29 9.46 8.36
N ALA A 65 7.94 10.72 8.63
CA ALA A 65 8.74 11.62 9.45
C ALA A 65 8.86 11.18 10.93
N HIS A 66 7.90 10.40 11.43
CA HIS A 66 7.95 9.85 12.79
C HIS A 66 8.84 8.60 12.91
N ILE A 67 8.95 7.81 11.83
CA ILE A 67 9.74 6.57 11.81
C ILE A 67 11.22 6.84 11.52
N LEU A 68 11.52 7.88 10.73
CA LEU A 68 12.88 8.37 10.50
C LEU A 68 13.49 8.99 11.77
#